data_AF-A0A497NWM0-F1
#
_entry.id   AF-A0A497NWM0-F1
#
_cell.length_a   1.000
_cell.length_b   1.000
_cell.length_c   1.000
_cell.angle_alpha   90.00
_cell.angle_beta   90.00
_cell.angle_gamma   90.00
#
_symmetry.space_group_name_H-M   'P 1'
#
loop_
_entity.id
_entity.type
_entity.pdbx_description
1 polymer ?
#
loop_
_entity_poly.entity_id
_entity_poly.type
_entity_poly.pdbx_seq_one_letter_code
_entity_poly.pdbx_strand_id
1 'polypeptide(L)'
;SDRVLLDSIKRGVRDGLFGYGTLEGDKPVCRYFREEFALEVGEGDILIKPELCFAERGIPKEEFQSLIEEIKGAYTTEELENVKAKIPWDRLSEDQRSLLERELEARRPELEEAEEGHHFINLELSVPLGRLSDVVRMINYLRTKFEGVDVKVLITAKQGRMTPEEYKEKIKEAITQSNIEVEREDLR
;
A
#
# COMPACT_ATOMS: atom_id res chain seq x y z
N SER A 1 -13.90 -23.74 -41.99
CA SER A 1 -13.37 -24.07 -40.66
C SER A 1 -12.46 -22.97 -40.12
N ASP A 2 -11.69 -22.29 -40.96
CA ASP A 2 -10.64 -21.33 -40.51
C ASP A 2 -11.19 -20.08 -39.82
N ARG A 3 -12.33 -19.54 -40.26
CA ARG A 3 -12.98 -18.38 -39.59
C ARG A 3 -13.33 -18.65 -38.12
N VAL A 4 -13.80 -19.87 -37.82
CA VAL A 4 -14.17 -20.26 -36.45
C VAL A 4 -12.95 -20.30 -35.54
N LEU A 5 -11.81 -20.76 -36.06
CA LEU A 5 -10.55 -20.77 -35.33
C LEU A 5 -10.06 -19.33 -35.04
N LEU A 6 -10.05 -18.46 -36.05
CA LEU A 6 -9.63 -17.06 -35.91
C LEU A 6 -10.50 -16.30 -34.90
N ASP A 7 -11.82 -16.48 -34.95
CA ASP A 7 -12.75 -15.85 -33.99
C ASP A 7 -12.61 -16.42 -32.58
N SER A 8 -12.16 -17.66 -32.45
CA SER A 8 -11.88 -18.28 -31.14
C SER A 8 -10.57 -17.76 -30.55
N ILE A 9 -9.55 -17.55 -31.38
CA ILE A 9 -8.27 -16.93 -30.97
C ILE A 9 -8.52 -15.49 -30.52
N LYS A 10 -9.24 -14.67 -31.30
CA LYS A 10 -9.59 -13.29 -30.92
C LYS A 10 -10.31 -13.22 -29.57
N ARG A 11 -11.29 -14.09 -29.35
CA ARG A 11 -12.01 -14.17 -28.07
C ARG A 11 -11.07 -14.60 -26.94
N GLY A 12 -10.23 -15.61 -27.16
CA GLY A 12 -9.28 -16.06 -26.15
C GLY A 12 -8.27 -14.98 -25.73
N VAL A 13 -7.79 -14.17 -26.67
CA VAL A 13 -6.90 -13.03 -26.39
C VAL A 13 -7.62 -11.93 -25.61
N ARG A 14 -8.81 -11.54 -26.06
CA ARG A 14 -9.64 -10.54 -25.40
C ARG A 14 -10.02 -10.95 -23.98
N ASP A 15 -10.39 -12.22 -23.79
CA ASP A 15 -10.78 -12.76 -22.50
C ASP A 15 -9.55 -13.10 -21.62
N GLY A 16 -8.33 -12.94 -22.15
CA GLY A 16 -7.07 -13.11 -21.42
C GLY A 16 -6.65 -14.56 -21.15
N LEU A 17 -7.16 -15.52 -21.93
CA LEU A 17 -6.80 -16.94 -21.84
C LEU A 17 -5.37 -17.21 -22.34
N PHE A 18 -4.90 -16.40 -23.29
CA PHE A 18 -3.55 -16.41 -23.85
C PHE A 18 -3.29 -15.06 -24.53
N GLY A 19 -2.03 -14.70 -24.74
CA GLY A 19 -1.65 -13.59 -25.60
C GLY A 19 -1.41 -14.03 -27.03
N TYR A 20 -1.28 -13.03 -27.90
CA TYR A 20 -0.95 -13.20 -29.30
C TYR A 20 0.25 -12.34 -29.66
N GLY A 21 1.19 -12.91 -30.40
CA GLY A 21 2.40 -12.21 -30.78
C GLY A 21 3.29 -13.04 -31.68
N THR A 22 4.57 -12.67 -31.71
CA THR A 22 5.56 -13.23 -32.62
C THR A 22 6.76 -13.76 -31.83
N LEU A 23 7.51 -14.66 -32.45
CA LEU A 23 8.81 -15.09 -31.92
C LEU A 23 9.93 -14.24 -32.52
N GLU A 24 10.65 -13.49 -31.69
CA GLU A 24 11.88 -12.79 -32.12
C GLU A 24 13.09 -13.59 -31.63
N GLY A 25 13.66 -14.40 -32.53
CA GLY A 25 14.66 -15.41 -32.16
C GLY A 25 14.00 -16.54 -31.36
N ASP A 26 14.44 -16.75 -30.11
CA ASP A 26 13.82 -17.70 -29.17
C ASP A 26 12.93 -17.01 -28.11
N LYS A 27 12.75 -15.68 -28.20
CA LYS A 27 11.97 -14.93 -27.22
C LYS A 27 10.56 -14.65 -27.74
N PRO A 28 9.49 -15.08 -27.03
CA PRO A 28 8.13 -14.70 -27.38
C PRO A 28 7.88 -13.22 -27.03
N VAL A 29 7.39 -12.45 -28.00
CA VAL A 29 7.04 -11.02 -27.84
C VAL A 29 5.53 -10.87 -27.92
N CYS A 30 4.90 -10.45 -26.83
CA CYS A 30 3.45 -10.36 -26.71
C CYS A 30 2.92 -9.02 -27.25
N ARG A 31 2.23 -9.09 -28.40
CA ARG A 31 1.67 -7.89 -29.04
C ARG A 31 0.27 -7.56 -28.54
N TYR A 32 -0.57 -8.58 -28.37
CA TYR A 32 -1.97 -8.42 -27.96
C TYR A 32 -2.30 -9.30 -26.76
N PHE A 33 -2.88 -8.72 -25.72
CA PHE A 33 -3.36 -9.45 -24.55
C PHE A 33 -4.45 -8.64 -23.82
N ARG A 34 -5.61 -9.27 -23.55
CA ARG A 34 -6.80 -8.63 -22.98
C ARG A 34 -7.29 -7.40 -23.75
N GLU A 35 -7.16 -7.45 -25.06
CA GLU A 35 -7.57 -6.38 -25.96
C GLU A 35 -8.19 -6.96 -27.24
N GLU A 36 -8.99 -6.15 -27.93
CA GLU A 36 -9.49 -6.50 -29.26
C GLU A 36 -8.45 -6.11 -30.32
N PHE A 37 -8.25 -6.99 -31.30
CA PHE A 37 -7.33 -6.74 -32.40
C PHE A 37 -7.83 -7.33 -33.72
N ALA A 38 -7.39 -6.71 -34.82
CA ALA A 38 -7.57 -7.26 -36.15
C ALA A 38 -6.50 -8.30 -36.41
N LEU A 39 -6.93 -9.53 -36.73
CA LEU A 39 -6.03 -10.67 -36.87
C LEU A 39 -5.59 -10.77 -38.33
N GLU A 40 -4.38 -10.30 -38.61
CA GLU A 40 -3.67 -10.51 -39.88
C GLU A 40 -2.68 -11.65 -39.66
N VAL A 41 -3.09 -12.88 -39.98
CA VAL A 41 -2.23 -14.06 -39.77
C VAL A 41 -0.99 -13.94 -40.66
N GLY A 42 0.18 -13.82 -40.03
CA GLY A 42 1.49 -13.86 -40.67
C GLY A 42 2.24 -15.16 -40.36
N GLU A 43 3.28 -15.46 -41.14
CA GLU A 43 4.24 -16.51 -40.78
C GLU A 43 4.98 -16.10 -39.49
N GLY A 44 4.99 -16.98 -38.49
CA GLY A 44 5.67 -16.73 -37.21
C GLY A 44 4.76 -16.31 -36.04
N ASP A 45 3.44 -16.28 -36.25
CA ASP A 45 2.47 -15.99 -35.19
C ASP A 45 2.35 -17.14 -34.18
N ILE A 46 2.36 -16.80 -32.89
CA ILE A 46 2.28 -17.74 -31.77
C ILE A 46 1.25 -17.31 -30.73
N LEU A 47 0.66 -18.30 -30.04
CA LEU A 47 -0.10 -18.07 -28.81
C LEU A 47 0.87 -18.10 -27.64
N ILE A 48 0.81 -17.06 -26.82
CA ILE A 48 1.74 -16.84 -25.71
C ILE A 48 1.00 -17.10 -24.40
N LYS A 49 1.63 -17.83 -23.48
CA LYS A 49 1.08 -18.07 -22.15
C LYS A 49 0.83 -16.71 -21.44
N PRO A 50 -0.33 -16.50 -20.78
CA PRO A 50 -0.67 -15.23 -20.13
C PRO A 50 0.46 -14.65 -19.26
N GLU A 51 1.14 -15.51 -18.51
CA GLU A 51 2.24 -15.17 -17.59
C GLU A 51 3.38 -14.42 -18.31
N LEU A 52 3.65 -14.75 -19.57
CA LEU A 52 4.70 -14.11 -20.37
C LEU A 52 4.27 -12.75 -20.92
N CYS A 53 2.97 -12.51 -21.09
CA CYS A 53 2.44 -11.21 -21.53
C CYS A 53 2.39 -10.19 -20.37
N PHE A 54 2.16 -10.64 -19.13
CA PHE A 54 2.22 -9.77 -17.96
C PHE A 54 3.63 -9.24 -17.71
N ALA A 55 4.63 -10.11 -17.83
CA ALA A 55 6.04 -9.75 -17.61
C ALA A 55 6.58 -8.67 -18.58
N GLU A 56 5.99 -8.51 -19.78
CA GLU A 56 6.39 -7.41 -20.69
C GLU A 56 5.71 -6.08 -20.38
N ARG A 57 4.47 -6.10 -19.86
CA ARG A 57 3.69 -4.87 -19.61
C ARG A 57 3.83 -4.33 -18.19
N GLY A 58 4.16 -5.20 -17.23
CA GLY A 58 4.20 -4.86 -15.82
C GLY A 58 2.83 -4.57 -15.21
N ILE A 59 2.83 -4.13 -13.96
CA ILE A 59 1.61 -3.67 -13.27
C ILE A 59 1.26 -2.23 -13.66
N PRO A 60 -0.01 -1.80 -13.51
CA PRO A 60 -0.41 -0.41 -13.73
C PRO A 60 0.45 0.59 -12.97
N LYS A 61 0.64 1.78 -13.54
CA LYS A 61 1.52 2.81 -12.97
C LYS A 61 1.07 3.25 -11.58
N GLU A 62 -0.23 3.31 -11.33
CA GLU A 62 -0.82 3.68 -10.05
C GLU A 62 -0.53 2.61 -8.98
N GLU A 63 -0.68 1.33 -9.33
CA GLU A 63 -0.34 0.20 -8.45
C GLU A 63 1.16 0.20 -8.14
N PHE A 64 2.00 0.43 -9.16
CA PHE A 64 3.45 0.54 -9.00
C PHE A 64 3.85 1.70 -8.09
N GLN A 65 3.25 2.88 -8.28
CA GLN A 65 3.50 4.04 -7.42
C GLN A 65 3.10 3.78 -5.97
N SER A 66 1.97 3.11 -5.73
CA SER A 66 1.54 2.72 -4.38
C SER A 66 2.58 1.86 -3.68
N LEU A 67 3.16 0.86 -4.37
CA LEU A 67 4.20 0.01 -3.80
C LEU A 67 5.47 0.78 -3.44
N ILE A 68 5.87 1.74 -4.29
CA ILE A 68 7.04 2.60 -4.02
C ILE A 68 6.82 3.46 -2.78
N GLU A 69 5.63 4.04 -2.62
CA GLU A 69 5.28 4.83 -1.43
C GLU A 69 5.21 3.96 -0.17
N GLU A 70 4.68 2.73 -0.25
CA GLU A 70 4.68 1.79 0.88
C GLU A 70 6.11 1.40 1.32
N ILE A 71 7.04 1.19 0.37
CA ILE A 71 8.45 0.91 0.68
C ILE A 71 9.09 2.10 1.40
N LYS A 72 8.89 3.32 0.89
CA LYS A 72 9.44 4.54 1.48
C LYS A 72 8.84 4.85 2.85
N GLY A 73 7.56 4.52 3.03
CA GLY A 73 6.82 4.70 4.29
C GLY A 73 7.11 3.64 5.35
N ALA A 74 7.91 2.61 5.07
CA ALA A 74 8.31 1.64 6.09
C ALA A 74 9.34 2.25 7.05
N TYR A 75 9.07 2.17 8.36
CA TYR A 75 9.91 2.70 9.43
C TYR A 75 10.62 1.60 10.23
N THR A 76 10.23 0.34 10.03
CA THR A 76 10.85 -0.82 10.65
C THR A 76 11.19 -1.90 9.61
N THR A 77 12.13 -2.77 9.94
CA THR A 77 12.46 -3.94 9.11
C THR A 77 11.28 -4.89 8.95
N GLU A 78 10.44 -5.03 9.97
CA GLU A 78 9.21 -5.84 9.92
C GLU A 78 8.17 -5.26 8.94
N GLU A 79 7.95 -3.95 8.96
CA GLU A 79 7.08 -3.27 7.98
C GLU A 79 7.63 -3.44 6.56
N LEU A 80 8.95 -3.28 6.38
CA LEU A 80 9.59 -3.43 5.07
C LEU A 80 9.44 -4.86 4.51
N GLU A 81 9.61 -5.89 5.36
CA GLU A 81 9.38 -7.30 4.97
C GLU A 81 7.90 -7.58 4.68
N ASN A 82 6.97 -6.98 5.42
CA ASN A 82 5.54 -7.07 5.14
C ASN A 82 5.16 -6.44 3.78
N VAL A 83 5.76 -5.30 3.42
CA VAL A 83 5.57 -4.68 2.10
C VAL A 83 6.14 -5.60 1.01
N LYS A 84 7.37 -6.10 1.18
CA LYS A 84 8.03 -7.02 0.25
C LYS A 84 7.22 -8.29 -0.04
N ALA A 85 6.54 -8.84 0.97
CA ALA A 85 5.68 -10.01 0.84
C ALA A 85 4.41 -9.76 0.01
N LYS A 86 3.93 -8.51 -0.08
CA LYS A 86 2.74 -8.13 -0.86
C LYS A 86 3.04 -7.83 -2.33
N ILE A 87 4.31 -7.62 -2.69
CA ILE A 87 4.69 -7.25 -4.06
C ILE A 87 4.39 -8.42 -5.01
N PRO A 88 3.62 -8.20 -6.10
CA PRO A 88 3.31 -9.24 -7.08
C PRO A 88 4.48 -9.46 -8.05
N TRP A 89 5.59 -10.01 -7.54
CA TRP A 89 6.86 -10.15 -8.27
C TRP A 89 6.75 -10.86 -9.63
N ASP A 90 5.77 -11.74 -9.78
CA ASP A 90 5.47 -12.49 -11.01
C ASP A 90 4.80 -11.67 -12.12
N ARG A 91 4.20 -10.52 -11.76
CA ARG A 91 3.47 -9.63 -12.68
C ARG A 91 4.25 -8.38 -13.07
N LEU A 92 5.41 -8.15 -12.47
CA LEU A 92 6.24 -6.98 -12.72
C LEU A 92 7.00 -7.09 -14.04
N SER A 93 7.18 -5.95 -14.71
CA SER A 93 8.18 -5.88 -15.79
C SER A 93 9.59 -5.90 -15.23
N GLU A 94 10.57 -6.20 -16.08
CA GLU A 94 11.99 -6.21 -15.70
C GLU A 94 12.43 -4.85 -15.12
N ASP A 95 11.99 -3.74 -15.74
CA ASP A 95 12.25 -2.39 -15.26
C ASP A 95 11.60 -2.11 -13.89
N GLN A 96 10.33 -2.49 -13.72
CA GLN A 96 9.62 -2.30 -12.46
C GLN A 96 10.25 -3.11 -11.32
N ARG A 97 10.63 -4.35 -11.62
CA ARG A 97 11.29 -5.23 -10.66
C ARG A 97 12.64 -4.67 -10.22
N SER A 98 13.47 -4.27 -11.19
CA SER A 98 14.78 -3.66 -10.92
C SER A 98 14.66 -2.41 -10.06
N LEU A 99 13.67 -1.56 -10.32
CA LEU A 99 13.39 -0.37 -9.52
C LEU A 99 12.95 -0.72 -8.10
N LEU A 100 12.00 -1.64 -7.91
CA LEU A 100 11.54 -2.04 -6.57
C LEU A 100 12.64 -2.72 -5.76
N GLU A 101 13.44 -3.59 -6.38
CA GLU A 101 14.61 -4.19 -5.75
C GLU A 101 15.60 -3.11 -5.28
N ARG A 102 15.85 -2.07 -6.10
CA ARG A 102 16.71 -0.94 -5.72
C ARG A 102 16.13 -0.12 -4.56
N GLU A 103 14.83 0.19 -4.56
CA GLU A 103 14.22 0.95 -3.45
C GLU A 103 14.23 0.16 -2.14
N LEU A 104 13.96 -1.15 -2.18
CA LEU A 104 14.08 -2.04 -1.01
C LEU A 104 15.52 -2.10 -0.50
N GLU A 105 16.48 -2.24 -1.41
CA GLU A 105 17.91 -2.30 -1.08
C GLU A 105 18.43 -0.97 -0.55
N ALA A 106 17.93 0.18 -1.02
CA ALA A 106 18.28 1.49 -0.50
C ALA A 106 17.69 1.74 0.89
N ARG A 107 16.47 1.22 1.15
CA ARG A 107 15.80 1.42 2.44
C ARG A 107 16.37 0.55 3.56
N ARG A 108 16.90 -0.64 3.25
CA ARG A 108 17.48 -1.54 4.25
C ARG A 108 18.66 -0.94 5.04
N PRO A 109 19.73 -0.38 4.42
CA PRO A 109 20.83 0.25 5.15
C PRO A 109 20.40 1.53 5.88
N GLU A 110 19.40 2.27 5.42
CA GLU A 110 18.85 3.41 6.19
C GLU A 110 18.23 2.96 7.53
N LEU A 111 17.72 1.73 7.60
CA LEU A 111 17.19 1.12 8.81
C LEU A 111 18.28 0.40 9.66
N GLU A 112 19.39 0.00 9.05
CA GLU A 112 20.51 -0.71 9.69
C GLU A 112 21.65 0.23 10.17
N GLU A 113 21.94 1.32 9.45
CA GLU A 113 22.97 2.34 9.81
C GLU A 113 22.50 3.31 10.91
N ALA A 114 21.26 3.15 11.35
CA ALA A 114 20.55 3.86 12.40
C ALA A 114 21.00 3.52 13.84
N GLU A 115 22.22 3.04 14.07
CA GLU A 115 22.65 2.54 15.39
C GLU A 115 22.82 3.63 16.48
N GLU A 116 22.72 4.92 16.14
CA GLU A 116 22.62 6.00 17.14
C GLU A 116 21.29 6.76 17.04
N GLY A 117 20.18 6.09 17.37
CA GLY A 117 18.90 6.76 17.53
C GLY A 117 17.69 5.83 17.65
N HIS A 118 16.56 6.39 18.08
CA HIS A 118 15.26 5.71 17.98
C HIS A 118 14.51 6.28 16.77
N HIS A 119 14.31 5.46 15.74
CA HIS A 119 13.56 5.85 14.53
C HIS A 119 12.05 5.65 14.69
N PHE A 120 11.65 4.87 15.69
CA PHE A 120 10.26 4.62 16.06
C PHE A 120 10.12 4.67 17.58
N ILE A 121 9.06 5.35 18.06
CA ILE A 121 8.74 5.47 19.49
C ILE A 121 7.25 5.19 19.65
N ASN A 122 6.92 4.11 20.36
CA ASN A 122 5.55 3.78 20.75
C ASN A 122 5.46 3.70 22.28
N LEU A 123 4.67 4.60 22.88
CA LEU A 123 4.59 4.75 24.33
C LEU A 123 3.13 4.69 24.78
N GLU A 124 2.82 3.78 25.71
CA GLU A 124 1.55 3.75 26.44
C GLU A 124 1.78 4.31 27.84
N LEU A 125 1.17 5.46 28.15
CA LEU A 125 1.47 6.24 29.35
C LEU A 125 0.28 6.26 30.32
N SER A 126 0.51 5.82 31.56
CA SER A 126 -0.43 6.04 32.67
C SER A 126 -0.13 7.37 33.35
N VAL A 127 -0.81 8.43 32.90
CA VAL A 127 -0.50 9.82 33.29
C VAL A 127 -1.45 10.31 34.39
N PRO A 128 -0.93 10.84 35.52
CA PRO A 128 -1.78 11.50 36.52
C PRO A 128 -2.47 12.75 35.96
N LEU A 129 -3.73 13.01 36.35
CA LEU A 129 -4.56 14.10 35.80
C LEU A 129 -3.88 15.49 35.82
N GLY A 130 -3.04 15.78 36.81
CA GLY A 130 -2.32 17.06 36.92
C GLY A 130 -1.04 17.18 36.08
N ARG A 131 -0.62 16.12 35.36
CA ARG A 131 0.64 16.08 34.61
C ARG A 131 0.47 15.92 33.10
N LEU A 132 -0.75 16.08 32.59
CA LEU A 132 -1.01 16.06 31.15
C LEU A 132 -0.21 17.12 30.38
N SER A 133 0.08 18.27 31.01
CA SER A 133 0.94 19.31 30.44
C SER A 133 2.37 18.82 30.17
N ASP A 134 2.90 17.90 30.98
CA ASP A 134 4.21 17.30 30.75
C ASP A 134 4.19 16.42 29.49
N VAL A 135 3.11 15.66 29.28
CA VAL A 135 2.94 14.84 28.06
C VAL A 135 2.87 15.72 26.82
N VAL A 136 2.13 16.83 26.89
CA VAL A 136 2.08 17.80 25.78
C VAL A 136 3.47 18.35 25.46
N ARG A 137 4.31 18.62 26.48
CA ARG A 137 5.71 19.04 26.26
C ARG A 137 6.54 17.94 25.58
N MET A 138 6.37 16.67 25.97
CA MET A 138 7.05 15.54 25.32
C MET A 138 6.63 15.40 23.85
N ILE A 139 5.32 15.46 23.56
CA ILE A 139 4.78 15.41 22.19
C ILE A 139 5.37 16.53 21.35
N ASN A 140 5.42 17.77 21.88
CA ASN A 140 6.02 18.90 21.18
C ASN A 140 7.51 18.66 20.86
N TYR A 141 8.26 18.04 21.78
CA TYR A 141 9.64 17.67 21.52
C TYR A 141 9.76 16.58 20.45
N LEU A 142 8.93 15.53 20.50
CA LEU A 142 8.89 14.48 19.49
C LEU A 142 8.60 15.05 18.09
N ARG A 143 7.68 16.02 17.98
CA ARG A 143 7.39 16.72 16.70
C ARG A 143 8.57 17.51 16.13
N THR A 144 9.62 17.77 16.92
CA THR A 144 10.87 18.38 16.41
C THR A 144 11.83 17.35 15.81
N LYS A 145 11.59 16.05 16.04
CA LYS A 145 12.47 14.94 15.66
C LYS A 145 11.84 13.95 14.70
N PHE A 146 10.51 13.81 14.73
CA PHE A 146 9.74 12.86 13.93
C PHE A 146 8.78 13.60 13.00
N GLU A 147 8.67 13.14 11.75
CA GLU A 147 7.77 13.74 10.74
C GLU A 147 6.29 13.50 11.05
N GLY A 148 5.98 12.38 11.70
CA GLY A 148 4.63 12.02 12.16
C GLY A 148 4.61 11.74 13.66
N VAL A 149 3.63 12.32 14.36
CA VAL A 149 3.36 12.02 15.78
C VAL A 149 1.86 11.92 15.96
N ASP A 150 1.36 10.70 16.08
CA ASP A 150 -0.04 10.41 16.36
C ASP A 150 -0.27 10.26 17.87
N VAL A 151 -1.39 10.78 18.36
CA VAL A 151 -1.72 10.77 19.79
C VAL A 151 -3.13 10.24 19.97
N LYS A 152 -3.26 9.19 20.79
CA LYS A 152 -4.55 8.63 21.22
C LYS A 152 -4.78 8.92 22.69
N VAL A 153 -5.99 9.34 23.04
CA VAL A 153 -6.37 9.66 24.43
C VAL A 153 -7.54 8.80 24.86
N LEU A 154 -7.35 8.02 25.93
CA LEU A 154 -8.42 7.27 26.58
C LEU A 154 -8.88 8.01 27.84
N ILE A 155 -10.15 8.41 27.87
CA ILE A 155 -10.77 9.03 29.05
C ILE A 155 -11.71 8.01 29.70
N THR A 156 -11.53 7.77 31.00
CA THR A 156 -12.41 6.90 31.78
C THR A 156 -12.89 7.63 33.02
N ALA A 157 -14.19 7.94 33.07
CA ALA A 157 -14.85 8.46 34.27
C ALA A 157 -15.59 7.32 34.98
N LYS A 158 -15.38 7.17 36.30
CA LYS A 158 -16.04 6.16 37.13
C LYS A 158 -16.67 6.85 38.34
N GLN A 159 -17.70 6.24 38.91
CA GLN A 159 -18.34 6.71 40.15
C GLN A 159 -18.83 8.17 40.07
N GLY A 160 -19.43 8.53 38.92
CA GLY A 160 -20.07 9.82 38.69
C GLY A 160 -21.41 9.63 37.99
N ARG A 161 -22.13 10.74 37.77
CA ARG A 161 -23.36 10.77 36.99
C ARG A 161 -23.37 12.01 36.11
N MET A 162 -23.91 11.86 34.92
CA MET A 162 -24.15 12.94 33.97
C MET A 162 -25.41 12.56 33.20
N THR A 163 -26.28 13.53 32.93
CA THR A 163 -27.45 13.28 32.09
C THR A 163 -27.04 13.14 30.62
N PRO A 164 -27.83 12.41 29.79
CA PRO A 164 -27.58 12.34 28.36
C PRO A 164 -27.50 13.72 27.68
N GLU A 165 -28.30 14.68 28.15
CA GLU A 165 -28.32 16.06 27.68
C GLU A 165 -27.01 16.78 28.02
N GLU A 166 -26.55 16.72 29.27
CA GLU A 166 -25.26 17.29 29.68
C GLU A 166 -24.09 16.67 28.89
N TYR A 167 -24.11 15.37 28.65
CA TYR A 167 -23.08 14.70 27.86
C TYR A 167 -23.05 15.22 26.43
N LYS A 168 -24.23 15.36 25.81
CA LYS A 168 -24.35 15.90 24.45
C LYS A 168 -23.85 17.34 24.37
N GLU A 169 -24.34 18.21 25.25
CA GLU A 169 -24.07 19.65 25.23
C GLU A 169 -22.66 20.01 25.70
N LYS A 170 -22.06 19.23 26.61
CA LYS A 170 -20.75 19.57 27.19
C LYS A 170 -19.60 18.77 26.60
N ILE A 171 -19.82 17.48 26.31
CA ILE A 171 -18.74 16.59 25.87
C ILE A 171 -18.76 16.43 24.34
N LYS A 172 -19.88 15.99 23.76
CA LYS A 172 -19.96 15.77 22.30
C LYS A 172 -19.79 17.06 21.51
N GLU A 173 -20.36 18.16 21.97
CA GLU A 173 -20.16 19.47 21.33
C GLU A 173 -18.68 19.90 21.37
N ALA A 174 -17.98 19.74 22.50
CA ALA A 174 -16.58 20.11 22.62
C ALA A 174 -15.65 19.27 21.73
N ILE A 175 -15.90 17.96 21.64
CA ILE A 175 -15.20 17.04 20.72
C ILE A 175 -15.38 17.51 19.27
N THR A 176 -16.63 17.82 18.89
CA THR A 176 -16.98 18.28 17.54
C THR A 176 -16.31 19.62 17.21
N GLN A 177 -16.36 20.59 18.13
CA GLN A 177 -15.73 21.91 17.96
C GLN A 177 -14.20 21.82 17.83
N SER A 178 -13.60 20.83 18.47
CA SER A 178 -12.16 20.58 18.41
C SER A 178 -11.75 19.70 17.22
N ASN A 179 -12.71 19.31 16.37
CA ASN A 179 -12.51 18.39 15.25
C ASN A 179 -11.79 17.09 15.65
N ILE A 180 -12.14 16.56 16.83
CA ILE A 180 -11.59 15.30 17.35
C ILE A 180 -12.48 14.15 16.89
N GLU A 181 -11.87 13.13 16.31
CA GLU A 181 -12.54 11.89 15.94
C GLU A 181 -12.71 10.98 17.15
N VAL A 182 -13.90 10.37 17.31
CA VAL A 182 -14.19 9.41 18.37
C VAL A 182 -14.08 8.00 17.80
N GLU A 183 -12.96 7.33 18.07
CA GLU A 183 -12.76 5.93 17.62
C GLU A 183 -13.67 4.94 18.37
N ARG A 184 -14.01 5.20 19.64
CA ARG A 184 -14.83 4.31 20.48
C ARG A 184 -15.55 5.08 21.59
N GLU A 185 -16.83 4.75 21.82
CA GLU A 185 -17.66 5.30 22.90
C GLU A 185 -18.43 4.14 23.59
N ASP A 186 -18.37 4.07 24.93
CA ASP A 186 -19.15 3.12 25.77
C ASP A 186 -19.78 3.92 26.92
N LEU A 187 -21.10 4.14 26.85
CA LEU A 187 -21.89 4.89 27.83
C LEU A 187 -22.81 3.92 28.59
N ARG A 188 -22.78 3.97 29.92
CA ARG A 188 -23.55 3.07 30.80
C ARG A 188 -24.23 3.82 31.93
#